data_AF-X6K7M4-F1
#
_entry.id   AF-X6K7M4-F1
#
_cell.length_a   1.000
_cell.length_b   1.000
_cell.length_c   1.000
_cell.angle_alpha   90.00
_cell.angle_beta   90.00
_cell.angle_gamma   90.00
#
_symmetry.space_group_name_H-M   'P 1'
#
loop_
_entity.id
_entity.type
_entity.pdbx_description
1 polymer ?
#
loop_
_entity_poly.entity_id
_entity_poly.type
_entity_poly.pdbx_seq_one_letter_code
_entity_poly.pdbx_strand_id
1 'polypeptide(L)'
;MAAAAKTIAGMFDRRQAYDAAAFKAAADTLRARTGPALIAEFPSGSLGPPSQARLEIDQSRAEFEALANHIGTLADALAAKAESAPAVITDDMRMGTGLAMGGGSLLGKRSIPEEADPTKLPAEHILHLILQDCSTCHSKFRQKVQ
;
A
#
# COMPACT_ATOMS: atom_id res chain seq x y z
N MET A 1 3.08 9.49 -4.08
CA MET A 1 2.97 8.15 -3.46
C MET A 1 4.32 7.43 -3.33
N ALA A 2 5.02 7.10 -4.43
CA ALA A 2 6.27 6.31 -4.35
C ALA A 2 7.34 6.88 -3.39
N ALA A 3 7.55 8.20 -3.42
CA ALA A 3 8.46 8.87 -2.49
C ALA A 3 8.03 8.68 -1.02
N ALA A 4 6.75 8.86 -0.70
CA ALA A 4 6.21 8.67 0.64
C ALA A 4 6.40 7.21 1.12
N ALA A 5 6.04 6.22 0.30
CA ALA A 5 6.25 4.81 0.63
C ALA A 5 7.75 4.50 0.86
N LYS A 6 8.64 5.05 0.03
CA LYS A 6 10.10 4.91 0.19
C LYS A 6 10.63 5.54 1.46
N THR A 7 10.11 6.72 1.85
CA THR A 7 10.46 7.38 3.11
C THR A 7 10.12 6.48 4.30
N ILE A 8 8.88 5.98 4.37
CA ILE A 8 8.44 5.13 5.47
C ILE A 8 9.26 3.82 5.51
N ALA A 9 9.45 3.17 4.35
CA ALA A 9 10.26 1.95 4.27
C ALA A 9 11.71 2.20 4.70
N GLY A 10 12.30 3.33 4.29
CA GLY A 10 13.65 3.71 4.67
C GLY A 10 13.83 3.89 6.17
N MET A 11 12.82 4.42 6.88
CA MET A 11 12.84 4.53 8.34
C MET A 11 12.82 3.17 9.03
N PHE A 12 11.92 2.27 8.61
CA PHE A 12 11.86 0.91 9.16
C PHE A 12 13.11 0.09 8.85
N ASP A 13 13.65 0.18 7.63
CA ASP A 13 14.88 -0.49 7.18
C ASP A 13 16.16 0.11 7.79
N ARG A 14 16.08 1.20 8.57
CA ARG A 14 17.22 1.99 9.07
C ARG A 14 18.12 2.58 7.98
N ARG A 15 17.61 2.71 6.75
CA ARG A 15 18.29 3.42 5.63
C ARG A 15 18.12 4.93 5.71
N GLN A 16 17.13 5.39 6.47
CA GLN A 16 16.88 6.78 6.79
C GLN A 16 16.67 6.89 8.30
N ALA A 17 17.11 7.99 8.91
CA ALA A 17 16.77 8.29 10.30
C ALA A 17 15.25 8.41 10.46
N TYR A 18 14.73 7.87 11.56
CA TYR A 18 13.32 8.00 11.90
C TYR A 18 13.01 9.42 12.35
N ASP A 19 11.92 9.97 11.83
CA ASP A 19 11.35 11.25 12.22
C ASP A 19 9.83 11.13 12.19
N ALA A 20 9.19 11.35 13.34
CA ALA A 20 7.75 11.12 13.51
C ALA A 20 6.90 12.04 12.62
N ALA A 21 7.33 13.29 12.43
CA ALA A 21 6.61 14.26 11.59
C ALA A 21 6.69 13.87 10.10
N ALA A 22 7.85 13.44 9.62
CA ALA A 22 8.04 12.95 8.27
C ALA A 22 7.32 11.61 8.04
N PHE A 23 7.28 10.73 9.05
CA PHE A 23 6.49 9.50 8.99
C PHE A 23 5.00 9.81 8.80
N LYS A 24 4.46 10.72 9.63
CA LYS A 24 3.07 11.20 9.51
C LYS A 24 2.79 11.85 8.16
N ALA A 25 3.63 12.78 7.72
CA ALA A 25 3.45 13.46 6.43
C ALA A 25 3.47 12.47 5.24
N ALA A 26 4.31 11.44 5.30
CA ALA A 26 4.34 10.39 4.30
C ALA A 26 3.08 9.52 4.36
N ALA A 27 2.61 9.13 5.54
CA ALA A 27 1.38 8.35 5.71
C ALA A 27 0.15 9.13 5.22
N ASP A 28 0.04 10.41 5.56
CA ASP A 28 -1.00 11.32 5.08
C ASP A 28 -0.97 11.45 3.55
N THR A 29 0.22 11.49 2.95
CA THR A 29 0.38 11.53 1.49
C THR A 29 -0.11 10.26 0.82
N LEU A 30 0.09 9.09 1.44
CA LEU A 30 -0.47 7.83 0.93
C LEU A 30 -1.99 7.86 1.03
N ARG A 31 -2.54 8.17 2.22
CA ARG A 31 -3.99 8.29 2.46
C ARG A 31 -4.67 9.19 1.42
N ALA A 32 -4.12 10.38 1.18
CA ALA A 32 -4.72 11.36 0.29
C ALA A 32 -4.70 10.97 -1.21
N ARG A 33 -3.98 9.91 -1.59
CA ARG A 33 -3.72 9.56 -3.00
C ARG A 33 -4.09 8.11 -3.35
N THR A 34 -4.68 7.38 -2.42
CA THR A 34 -5.12 5.99 -2.59
C THR A 34 -6.66 5.92 -2.54
N GLY A 35 -7.24 4.73 -2.70
CA GLY A 35 -8.69 4.55 -2.67
C GLY A 35 -9.42 5.32 -3.78
N PRO A 36 -10.55 5.98 -3.47
CA PRO A 36 -11.34 6.73 -4.45
C PRO A 36 -10.55 7.81 -5.20
N ALA A 37 -9.60 8.48 -4.54
CA ALA A 37 -8.74 9.48 -5.19
C ALA A 37 -7.87 8.85 -6.29
N LEU A 38 -7.36 7.64 -6.06
CA LEU A 38 -6.61 6.90 -7.08
C LEU A 38 -7.50 6.47 -8.24
N ILE A 39 -8.71 5.99 -7.95
CA ILE A 39 -9.66 5.51 -8.96
C ILE A 39 -10.04 6.64 -9.93
N ALA A 40 -10.26 7.84 -9.39
CA ALA A 40 -10.65 9.02 -10.17
C ALA A 40 -9.61 9.45 -11.22
N GLU A 41 -8.33 9.10 -11.04
CA GLU A 41 -7.25 9.39 -12.00
C GLU A 41 -7.29 8.50 -13.25
N PHE A 42 -8.15 7.47 -13.28
CA PHE A 42 -8.26 6.52 -14.40
C PHE A 42 -9.69 6.45 -14.95
N PRO A 43 -10.27 7.55 -15.46
CA PRO A 43 -11.58 7.52 -16.09
C PRO A 43 -11.56 6.63 -17.35
N SER A 44 -12.69 5.99 -17.64
CA SER A 44 -12.81 5.17 -18.84
C SER A 44 -12.53 5.98 -20.10
N GLY A 45 -11.79 5.36 -21.03
CA GLY A 45 -11.38 6.01 -22.28
C GLY A 45 -10.14 6.92 -22.20
N SER A 46 -9.53 7.12 -21.02
CA SER A 46 -8.25 7.86 -20.88
C SER A 46 -7.02 6.96 -20.74
N LEU A 47 -7.19 5.65 -20.97
CA LEU A 47 -6.17 4.62 -20.78
C LEU A 47 -5.31 4.43 -22.04
N GLY A 48 -4.11 3.85 -21.88
CA GLY A 48 -3.15 3.67 -22.96
C GLY A 48 -2.26 4.89 -23.21
N PRO A 49 -1.42 4.87 -24.27
CA PRO A 49 -0.44 5.92 -24.53
C PRO A 49 -1.06 7.33 -24.60
N PRO A 50 -0.41 8.36 -24.01
CA PRO A 50 0.94 8.36 -23.44
C PRO A 50 1.03 7.78 -22.01
N SER A 51 -0.10 7.40 -21.40
CA SER A 51 -0.11 6.75 -20.10
C SER A 51 0.44 5.33 -20.17
N GLN A 52 1.08 4.90 -19.08
CA GLN A 52 1.46 3.50 -18.86
C GLN A 52 0.31 2.68 -18.26
N ALA A 53 -0.87 3.28 -18.09
CA ALA A 53 -2.09 2.59 -17.68
C ALA A 53 -2.55 1.65 -18.79
N ARG A 54 -2.71 0.36 -18.50
CA ARG A 54 -3.16 -0.61 -19.50
C ARG A 54 -4.69 -0.56 -19.64
N LEU A 55 -5.20 -0.95 -20.81
CA LEU A 55 -6.65 -1.01 -21.08
C LEU A 55 -7.38 -2.02 -20.18
N GLU A 56 -6.65 -2.97 -19.59
CA GLU A 56 -7.15 -3.94 -18.62
C GLU A 56 -7.79 -3.29 -17.39
N ILE A 57 -7.46 -2.02 -17.08
CA ILE A 57 -8.16 -1.27 -16.02
C ILE A 57 -9.66 -1.14 -16.35
N ASP A 58 -10.04 -0.88 -17.60
CA ASP A 58 -11.45 -0.85 -18.00
C ASP A 58 -12.05 -2.26 -18.04
N GLN A 59 -11.32 -3.24 -18.57
CA GLN A 59 -11.81 -4.62 -18.72
C GLN A 59 -11.99 -5.34 -17.38
N SER A 60 -11.22 -4.96 -16.36
CA SER A 60 -11.26 -5.53 -15.00
C SER A 60 -11.46 -4.43 -13.95
N ARG A 61 -12.34 -3.47 -14.25
CA ARG A 61 -12.58 -2.27 -13.42
C ARG A 61 -12.84 -2.58 -11.96
N ALA A 62 -13.73 -3.53 -11.67
CA ALA A 62 -14.07 -3.92 -10.31
C ALA A 62 -12.85 -4.41 -9.51
N GLU A 63 -11.93 -5.13 -10.14
CA GLU A 63 -10.71 -5.63 -9.48
C GLU A 63 -9.68 -4.51 -9.26
N PHE A 64 -9.54 -3.60 -10.23
CA PHE A 64 -8.72 -2.40 -10.05
C PHE A 64 -9.23 -1.55 -8.88
N GLU A 65 -10.53 -1.30 -8.82
CA GLU A 65 -11.16 -0.53 -7.75
C GLU A 65 -11.04 -1.24 -6.40
N ALA A 66 -11.23 -2.56 -6.35
CA ALA A 66 -11.04 -3.35 -5.13
C ALA A 66 -9.61 -3.21 -4.58
N LEU A 67 -8.59 -3.36 -5.43
CA LEU A 67 -7.19 -3.15 -5.03
C LEU A 67 -6.92 -1.70 -4.59
N ALA A 68 -7.41 -0.72 -5.34
CA ALA A 68 -7.23 0.69 -4.99
C ALA A 68 -7.86 1.04 -3.64
N ASN A 69 -9.07 0.53 -3.39
CA ASN A 69 -9.79 0.71 -2.12
C ASN A 69 -9.11 -0.03 -0.97
N HIS A 70 -8.62 -1.25 -1.17
CA HIS A 70 -7.89 -1.98 -0.13
C HIS A 70 -6.60 -1.23 0.26
N ILE A 71 -5.84 -0.72 -0.71
CA ILE A 71 -4.70 0.18 -0.44
C ILE A 71 -5.16 1.43 0.33
N GLY A 72 -6.32 1.99 -0.01
CA GLY A 72 -6.97 3.10 0.70
C GLY A 72 -7.16 2.81 2.18
N THR A 73 -7.86 1.72 2.50
CA THR A 73 -8.12 1.27 3.87
C THR A 73 -6.84 1.05 4.68
N LEU A 74 -5.82 0.43 4.06
CA LEU A 74 -4.51 0.25 4.71
C LEU A 74 -3.82 1.60 4.97
N ALA A 75 -3.87 2.52 4.00
CA ALA A 75 -3.28 3.85 4.14
C ALA A 75 -3.98 4.69 5.22
N ASP A 76 -5.31 4.57 5.35
CA ASP A 76 -6.08 5.17 6.44
C ASP A 76 -5.62 4.66 7.80
N ALA A 77 -5.49 3.33 7.95
CA ALA A 77 -5.00 2.72 9.19
C ALA A 77 -3.56 3.12 9.53
N LEU A 78 -2.69 3.22 8.52
CA LEU A 78 -1.31 3.69 8.69
C LEU A 78 -1.27 5.14 9.14
N ALA A 79 -2.06 6.01 8.52
CA ALA A 79 -2.13 7.42 8.86
C ALA A 79 -2.70 7.64 10.27
N ALA A 80 -3.73 6.88 10.66
CA ALA A 80 -4.26 6.90 12.02
C ALA A 80 -3.20 6.54 13.08
N LYS A 81 -2.35 5.54 12.81
CA LYS A 81 -1.22 5.20 13.70
C LYS A 81 -0.16 6.30 13.72
N ALA A 82 0.03 7.00 12.61
CA ALA A 82 1.01 8.07 12.52
C ALA A 82 0.61 9.34 13.30
N GLU A 83 -0.68 9.54 13.60
CA GLU A 83 -1.15 10.65 14.45
C GLU A 83 -0.57 10.58 15.87
N SER A 84 -0.37 9.37 16.40
CA SER A 84 0.19 9.13 17.74
C SER A 84 1.57 8.49 17.68
N ALA A 85 2.34 8.77 16.63
CA ALA A 85 3.65 8.15 16.42
C ALA A 85 4.63 8.52 17.55
N PRO A 86 5.32 7.54 18.16
CA PRO A 86 6.34 7.79 19.18
C PRO A 86 7.56 8.54 18.60
N ALA A 87 8.42 9.08 19.46
CA ALA A 87 9.65 9.76 19.02
C ALA A 87 10.72 8.81 18.44
N VAL A 88 10.58 7.51 18.68
CA VAL A 88 11.50 6.45 18.19
C VAL A 88 10.66 5.28 17.68
N ILE A 89 11.19 4.50 16.73
CA ILE A 89 10.52 3.26 16.31
C ILE A 89 10.55 2.27 17.48
N THR A 90 9.37 1.94 17.98
CA THR A 90 9.13 0.98 19.05
C THR A 90 8.83 -0.42 18.50
N ASP A 91 8.87 -1.44 19.35
CA ASP A 91 8.60 -2.83 18.95
C ASP A 91 7.16 -3.05 18.48
N ASP A 92 6.18 -2.29 18.97
CA ASP A 92 4.78 -2.37 18.51
C ASP A 92 4.56 -1.80 17.10
N MET A 93 5.45 -0.93 16.63
CA MET A 93 5.44 -0.47 15.24
C MET A 93 6.01 -1.52 14.28
N ARG A 94 6.83 -2.44 14.81
CA ARG A 94 7.55 -3.45 14.03
C ARG A 94 6.66 -4.63 13.67
N MET A 95 6.87 -5.17 12.49
CA MET A 95 6.31 -6.46 12.14
C MET A 95 7.07 -7.54 12.94
N GLY A 96 6.35 -8.28 13.78
CA GLY A 96 6.94 -9.41 14.51
C GLY A 96 7.42 -10.49 13.53
N THR A 97 8.53 -11.17 13.87
CA THR A 97 9.16 -12.22 13.06
C THR A 97 8.28 -13.46 12.80
N GLY A 98 7.10 -13.54 13.42
CA GLY A 98 6.13 -14.65 13.27
C GLY A 98 4.81 -14.28 12.56
N LEU A 99 4.61 -13.03 12.15
CA LEU A 99 3.46 -12.69 11.29
C LEU A 99 3.84 -13.14 9.87
N ALA A 100 3.23 -14.23 9.42
CA ALA A 100 3.50 -14.82 8.12
C ALA A 100 3.37 -13.76 7.02
N MET A 101 4.51 -13.36 6.44
CA MET A 101 4.55 -12.66 5.16
C MET A 101 3.79 -13.54 4.17
N GLY A 102 2.63 -13.09 3.70
CA GLY A 102 1.72 -13.82 2.81
C GLY A 102 2.28 -14.06 1.41
N GLY A 103 3.53 -14.50 1.30
CA GLY A 103 4.25 -14.80 0.07
C GLY A 103 4.73 -16.25 0.06
N GLY A 104 3.86 -17.16 -0.39
CA GLY A 104 4.19 -18.56 -0.65
C GLY A 104 3.28 -19.14 -1.73
N SER A 105 3.84 -19.36 -2.91
CA SER A 105 3.17 -19.81 -4.14
C SER A 105 2.71 -21.28 -4.08
N LEU A 106 1.76 -21.62 -4.97
CA LEU A 106 1.35 -22.95 -5.46
C LEU A 106 0.23 -23.70 -4.71
N LEU A 107 -0.84 -23.98 -5.48
CA LEU A 107 -2.01 -24.84 -5.21
C LEU A 107 -3.06 -24.35 -4.21
N GLY A 108 -4.16 -23.85 -4.78
CA GLY A 108 -5.50 -24.14 -4.29
C GLY A 108 -6.04 -23.18 -3.23
N LYS A 109 -6.86 -22.24 -3.70
CA LYS A 109 -8.01 -21.67 -2.96
C LYS A 109 -7.76 -21.51 -1.45
N ARG A 110 -6.75 -20.74 -1.07
CA ARG A 110 -6.71 -20.16 0.27
C ARG A 110 -7.19 -18.74 0.13
N SER A 111 -8.39 -18.52 0.62
CA SER A 111 -8.90 -17.21 0.99
C SER A 111 -7.76 -16.44 1.63
N ILE A 112 -7.60 -15.18 1.23
CA ILE A 112 -6.92 -14.16 2.02
C ILE A 112 -7.29 -14.46 3.48
N PRO A 113 -6.33 -14.72 4.39
CA PRO A 113 -6.65 -14.91 5.80
C PRO A 113 -7.60 -13.78 6.16
N GLU A 114 -8.82 -14.14 6.59
CA GLU A 114 -9.91 -13.22 6.93
C GLU A 114 -9.33 -11.88 7.36
N GLU A 115 -9.52 -10.85 6.52
CA GLU A 115 -8.72 -9.61 6.53
C GLU A 115 -8.57 -9.13 7.97
N ALA A 116 -7.39 -9.37 8.55
CA ALA A 116 -7.12 -8.95 9.90
C ALA A 116 -7.29 -7.43 9.93
N ASP A 117 -8.22 -6.96 10.77
CA ASP A 117 -8.52 -5.53 10.94
C ASP A 117 -7.22 -4.71 10.90
N PRO A 118 -6.99 -3.90 9.85
CA PRO A 118 -5.73 -3.20 9.66
C PRO A 118 -5.33 -2.32 10.83
N THR A 119 -6.30 -1.85 11.63
CA THR A 119 -6.04 -1.03 12.81
C THR A 119 -5.28 -1.79 13.90
N LYS A 120 -5.37 -3.12 13.91
CA LYS A 120 -4.68 -4.01 14.86
C LYS A 120 -3.28 -4.41 14.42
N LEU A 121 -2.90 -4.13 13.17
CA LEU A 121 -1.59 -4.50 12.65
C LEU A 121 -0.51 -3.48 13.05
N PRO A 122 0.77 -3.89 13.19
CA PRO A 122 1.88 -2.95 13.31
C PRO A 122 2.01 -2.04 12.08
N ALA A 123 2.51 -0.83 12.26
CA ALA A 123 2.68 0.14 11.17
C ALA A 123 3.59 -0.40 10.04
N GLU A 124 4.66 -1.12 10.40
CA GLU A 124 5.55 -1.77 9.43
C GLU A 124 4.80 -2.84 8.62
N HIS A 125 3.90 -3.60 9.26
CA HIS A 125 3.10 -4.62 8.56
C HIS A 125 2.11 -3.99 7.58
N ILE A 126 1.40 -2.93 7.98
CA ILE A 126 0.50 -2.21 7.08
C ILE A 126 1.24 -1.67 5.86
N LEU A 127 2.44 -1.11 6.04
CA LEU A 127 3.28 -0.66 4.93
C LEU A 127 3.58 -1.81 3.96
N HIS A 128 3.94 -2.99 4.47
CA HIS A 128 4.25 -4.14 3.63
C HIS A 128 3.02 -4.60 2.81
N LEU A 129 1.84 -4.59 3.41
CA LEU A 129 0.59 -4.90 2.68
C LEU A 129 0.31 -3.86 1.58
N ILE A 130 0.48 -2.56 1.86
CA ILE A 130 0.38 -1.50 0.84
C ILE A 130 1.36 -1.76 -0.31
N LEU A 131 2.61 -2.10 -0.01
CA LEU A 131 3.63 -2.36 -1.02
C LEU A 131 3.34 -3.63 -1.84
N GLN A 132 2.78 -4.66 -1.21
CA GLN A 132 2.32 -5.89 -1.88
C GLN A 132 1.22 -5.57 -2.88
N ASP A 133 0.21 -4.79 -2.49
CA ASP A 133 -0.88 -4.40 -3.39
C ASP A 133 -0.44 -3.44 -4.48
N CYS A 134 0.50 -2.54 -4.19
CA CYS A 134 1.18 -1.75 -5.23
C CYS A 134 1.81 -2.67 -6.29
N SER A 135 2.48 -3.75 -5.86
CA SER A 135 3.11 -4.71 -6.77
C SER A 135 2.08 -5.50 -7.58
N THR A 136 1.03 -5.99 -6.93
CA THR A 136 -0.09 -6.71 -7.57
C THR A 136 -0.79 -5.84 -8.61
N CYS A 137 -1.17 -4.62 -8.23
CA CYS A 137 -1.83 -3.67 -9.12
C CYS A 137 -0.93 -3.32 -10.31
N HIS A 138 0.34 -2.98 -10.08
CA HIS A 138 1.25 -2.65 -11.18
C HIS A 138 1.52 -3.84 -12.11
N SER A 139 1.59 -5.07 -11.58
CA SER A 139 1.82 -6.27 -12.40
C SER A 139 0.68 -6.51 -13.39
N LYS A 140 -0.55 -6.17 -13.01
CA LYS A 140 -1.73 -6.37 -13.85
C LYS A 140 -2.05 -5.16 -14.72
N PHE A 141 -1.99 -3.95 -14.17
CA PHE A 141 -2.61 -2.75 -14.73
C PHE A 141 -1.64 -1.69 -15.24
N ARG A 142 -0.32 -1.87 -15.05
CA ARG A 142 0.69 -0.94 -15.56
C ARG A 142 1.57 -1.63 -16.61
N GLN A 143 1.85 -0.94 -17.71
CA GLN A 143 2.83 -1.39 -18.70
C GLN A 143 4.20 -1.58 -18.04
N LYS A 144 4.93 -2.62 -18.48
CA LYS A 144 6.33 -2.78 -18.11
C LYS A 144 7.13 -1.75 -18.90
N VAL A 145 7.93 -0.95 -18.19
CA VAL A 145 8.90 -0.08 -18.83
C VAL A 145 10.00 -1.00 -19.40
N GLN A 146 10.22 -0.92 -20.72
CA GLN A 146 11.35 -1.58 -21.39
C GLN A 146 12.64 -0.85 -21.11
#